data_AF-A0AA85K5E8-F1
#
_entry.id   AF-A0AA85K5E8-F1
#
_cell.length_a   1.000
_cell.length_b   1.000
_cell.length_c   1.000
_cell.angle_alpha   90.00
_cell.angle_beta   90.00
_cell.angle_gamma   90.00
#
_symmetry.space_group_name_H-M   'P 1'
#
loop_
_entity.id
_entity.type
_entity.pdbx_description
1 polymer ?
#
loop_
_entity_poly.entity_id
_entity_poly.type
_entity_poly.pdbx_seq_one_letter_code
_entity_poly.pdbx_strand_id
1 'polypeptide(L)' 'FSKGYAKLYVQEVCAPGYRPCGAQECIEETKFCDGVVDCADGSDEIPSKC' A
#
# COMPACT_ATOMS: atom_id res chain seq x y z
N PHE A 1 22.35 15.26 17.33
CA PHE A 1 20.89 15.04 17.49
C PHE A 1 20.18 16.11 16.66
N SER A 2 19.00 15.80 16.11
CA SER A 2 18.18 16.66 15.23
C SER A 2 18.39 16.49 13.72
N LYS A 3 17.99 15.33 13.19
CA LYS A 3 17.41 15.31 11.85
C LYS A 3 15.97 15.82 12.00
N GLY A 4 15.76 17.08 11.64
CA GLY A 4 14.43 17.70 11.58
C GLY A 4 13.64 17.07 10.44
N TYR A 5 12.81 16.09 10.75
CA TYR A 5 11.72 15.70 9.88
C TYR A 5 10.61 16.73 10.10
N ALA A 6 10.51 17.70 9.19
CA ALA A 6 9.26 18.44 9.04
C ALA A 6 8.15 17.40 8.89
N LYS A 7 7.10 17.53 9.70
CA LYS A 7 5.94 16.66 9.79
C LYS A 7 5.18 16.66 8.45
N LEU A 8 5.74 16.01 7.44
CA LEU A 8 5.11 15.67 6.19
C LEU A 8 4.32 14.40 6.46
N TYR A 9 3.00 14.52 6.36
CA TYR A 9 2.12 13.36 6.40
C TYR A 9 2.58 12.38 5.32
N VAL A 10 3.28 11.34 5.75
CA VAL A 10 3.65 10.22 4.90
C VAL A 10 2.34 9.46 4.70
N GLN A 11 1.65 9.72 3.60
CA GLN A 11 0.59 8.82 3.15
C GLN A 11 1.28 7.50 2.83
N GLU A 12 1.06 6.50 3.67
CA GLU A 12 1.12 5.07 3.32
C GLU A 12 2.28 4.70 2.37
N VAL A 13 3.53 4.87 2.83
CA VAL A 13 4.70 4.71 1.95
C VAL A 13 5.07 3.26 1.79
N CYS A 14 4.45 2.62 0.81
CA CYS A 14 5.04 1.45 0.18
C CYS A 14 6.25 1.86 -0.66
N ALA A 15 7.19 0.92 -0.85
CA ALA A 15 8.33 1.16 -1.74
C ALA A 15 7.84 1.41 -3.19
N PRO A 16 8.62 2.09 -4.04
CA PRO A 16 8.27 2.24 -5.45
C PRO A 16 8.00 0.87 -6.10
N GLY A 17 6.87 0.73 -6.79
CA GLY A 17 6.40 -0.54 -7.35
C GLY A 17 5.54 -1.38 -6.41
N TYR A 18 5.27 -0.89 -5.19
CA TYR A 18 4.35 -1.48 -4.23
C TYR A 18 3.19 -0.53 -3.96
N ARG A 19 2.02 -1.11 -3.67
CA ARG A 19 0.77 -0.43 -3.38
C ARG A 19 0.30 -0.79 -1.98
N PRO A 20 -0.27 0.17 -1.21
CA PRO A 20 -0.73 -0.09 0.13
C PRO A 20 -2.00 -0.91 0.14
N CYS A 21 -1.95 -1.95 0.95
CA CYS A 21 -3.02 -2.84 1.32
C CYS A 21 -3.47 -2.42 2.73
N GLY A 22 -4.62 -1.74 2.78
CA GLY A 22 -5.09 -1.11 4.02
C GLY A 22 -4.04 -0.17 4.64
N ALA A 23 -3.96 -0.16 5.98
CA ALA A 23 -3.15 0.81 6.72
C ALA A 23 -1.69 0.39 6.97
N GLN A 24 -1.33 -0.89 6.80
CA GLN A 24 -0.04 -1.42 7.25
C GLN A 24 0.59 -2.49 6.36
N GLU A 25 -0.04 -2.87 5.25
CA GLU A 25 0.49 -3.87 4.33
C GLU A 25 0.81 -3.23 2.97
N CYS A 26 1.79 -3.79 2.28
CA CYS A 26 2.22 -3.34 0.96
C CYS A 26 2.44 -4.56 0.08
N ILE A 27 1.74 -4.63 -1.04
CA ILE A 27 1.90 -5.68 -2.04
C ILE A 27 2.43 -5.08 -3.34
N GLU A 28 2.98 -5.90 -4.24
CA GLU A 28 3.46 -5.39 -5.53
C GLU A 28 2.30 -4.81 -6.34
N GLU A 29 2.54 -3.73 -7.09
CA GLU A 29 1.49 -3.11 -7.90
C GLU A 29 0.90 -4.09 -8.93
N THR A 30 1.70 -5.06 -9.38
CA THR A 30 1.27 -6.11 -10.32
C THR A 30 0.33 -7.14 -9.69
N LYS A 31 0.24 -7.16 -8.36
CA LYS A 31 -0.65 -8.04 -7.59
C LYS A 31 -2.01 -7.40 -7.31
N PHE A 32 -2.17 -6.11 -7.59
CA PHE A 32 -3.49 -5.49 -7.53
C PHE A 32 -4.32 -5.96 -8.72
N CYS A 33 -5.55 -6.40 -8.45
CA CYS A 33 -6.52 -6.79 -9.47
C CYS A 33 -6.03 -7.93 -10.37
N ASP A 34 -5.22 -8.84 -9.82
CA ASP A 34 -4.66 -9.97 -10.55
C ASP A 34 -5.56 -11.23 -10.45
N GLY A 35 -6.65 -11.14 -9.67
CA GLY A 35 -7.59 -12.22 -9.43
C GLY A 35 -7.21 -13.10 -8.24
N VAL A 36 -6.16 -12.76 -7.51
CA VAL A 36 -5.68 -13.43 -6.31
C VAL A 36 -5.69 -12.46 -5.15
N VAL A 37 -6.25 -12.89 -4.02
CA VAL A 37 -6.19 -12.12 -2.79
C VAL A 37 -4.77 -12.21 -2.23
N ASP A 38 -3.97 -11.18 -2.46
CA ASP A 38 -2.65 -10.96 -1.88
C ASP A 38 -2.71 -10.12 -0.60
N CYS A 39 -3.75 -9.30 -0.47
CA CYS A 39 -4.00 -8.49 0.71
C CYS A 39 -4.63 -9.29 1.86
N ALA A 40 -4.23 -9.05 3.11
CA ALA A 40 -4.82 -9.72 4.28
C ALA A 40 -6.33 -9.46 4.42
N ASP A 41 -6.79 -8.29 3.99
CA ASP A 41 -8.20 -7.88 3.95
C ASP A 41 -8.84 -8.06 2.57
N GLY A 42 -8.11 -8.59 1.58
CA GLY A 42 -8.56 -8.76 0.20
C GLY A 42 -8.88 -7.47 -0.53
N SER A 43 -8.39 -6.32 -0.03
CA SER A 43 -8.74 -5.01 -0.59
C SER A 43 -8.10 -4.71 -1.95
N ASP A 44 -7.09 -5.48 -2.33
CA ASP A 44 -6.48 -5.53 -3.64
C ASP A 44 -7.41 -6.08 -4.74
N GLU A 45 -8.36 -6.94 -4.37
CA GLU A 45 -9.30 -7.59 -5.29
C GLU A 45 -10.73 -7.02 -5.18
N ILE A 46 -10.93 -5.94 -4.42
CA ILE A 46 -12.22 -5.26 -4.35
C ILE A 46 -12.43 -4.43 -5.63
N PRO A 47 -13.54 -4.61 -6.37
CA PRO A 47 -13.78 -3.90 -7.64
C PRO A 47 -13.88 -2.36 -7.53
N SER A 48 -13.99 -1.83 -6.32
CA SER A 48 -14.00 -0.38 -6.03
C SER A 48 -12.62 0.17 -5.63
N LYS A 49 -11.62 -0.72 -5.50
CA LYS A 49 -10.22 -0.44 -5.14
C LYS A 49 -9.27 -0.75 -6.29
N CYS A 50 -9.67 -1.65 -7.19
CA CYS A 50 -9.36 -1.61 -8.62
C CYS A 50 -10.00 -0.38 -9.29
#